data_AF-A0A9E1VDN4-F1
#
_entry.id   AF-A0A9E1VDN4-F1
#
_cell.length_a   1.000
_cell.length_b   1.000
_cell.length_c   1.000
_cell.angle_alpha   90.00
_cell.angle_beta   90.00
_cell.angle_gamma   90.00
#
_symmetry.space_group_name_H-M   'P 1'
#
loop_
_entity.id
_entity.type
_entity.pdbx_description
1 polymer ?
#
loop_
_entity_poly.entity_id
_entity_poly.type
_entity_poly.pdbx_seq_one_letter_code
_entity_poly.pdbx_strand_id
1 'polypeptide(L)'
;MNKDGQMIRVTLWAIMTIATLFLFSELLDNLFPSQATIITEAFDFTRTPLMIIQFLGLGTLFVDLVVRFDRLNEKYRVLHVIAVGYCIISYMFQIFVFYMDSAFLT
;
A
#
# COMPACT_ATOMS: atom_id res chain seq x y z
N MET A 1 -16.52 20.57 -10.04
CA MET A 1 -15.38 19.67 -9.74
C MET A 1 -15.94 18.49 -8.97
N ASN A 2 -15.98 17.29 -9.57
CA ASN A 2 -16.83 16.18 -9.12
C ASN A 2 -16.30 15.54 -7.82
N LYS A 3 -17.13 15.48 -6.77
CA LYS A 3 -16.77 14.98 -5.42
C LYS A 3 -16.17 13.56 -5.45
N ASP A 4 -16.66 12.70 -6.35
CA ASP A 4 -16.21 11.31 -6.50
C ASP A 4 -14.74 11.19 -6.91
N GLY A 5 -14.28 12.08 -7.80
CA GLY A 5 -12.89 12.09 -8.24
C GLY A 5 -11.90 12.64 -7.20
N GLN A 6 -12.42 13.25 -6.14
CA GLN A 6 -11.62 13.72 -5.00
C GLN A 6 -11.47 12.59 -3.97
N MET A 7 -12.54 11.84 -3.69
CA MET A 7 -12.50 10.68 -2.80
C MET A 7 -11.52 9.60 -3.29
N ILE A 8 -11.54 9.28 -4.59
CA ILE A 8 -10.60 8.29 -5.18
C ILE A 8 -9.13 8.73 -5.00
N ARG A 9 -8.85 10.03 -5.17
CA ARG A 9 -7.49 10.58 -4.98
C ARG A 9 -7.04 10.52 -3.52
N VAL A 10 -7.95 10.74 -2.58
CA VAL A 10 -7.66 10.60 -1.15
C VAL A 10 -7.39 9.13 -0.80
N THR A 11 -8.19 8.20 -1.31
CA THR A 11 -7.97 6.76 -1.13
C THR A 11 -6.61 6.33 -1.69
N LEU A 12 -6.26 6.81 -2.89
CA LEU A 12 -4.96 6.53 -3.51
C LEU A 12 -3.81 7.04 -2.64
N TRP A 13 -3.88 8.29 -2.19
CA TRP A 13 -2.86 8.89 -1.34
C TRP A 13 -2.73 8.18 0.00
N ALA A 14 -3.85 7.78 0.62
CA ALA A 14 -3.85 7.04 1.87
C ALA A 14 -3.16 5.69 1.71
N ILE A 15 -3.53 4.89 0.70
CA ILE A 15 -2.93 3.59 0.43
C ILE A 15 -1.44 3.73 0.11
N MET A 16 -1.07 4.70 -0.73
CA MET A 16 0.32 4.95 -1.10
C MET A 16 1.17 5.34 0.10
N THR A 17 0.62 6.14 1.02
CA THR A 17 1.30 6.52 2.27
C THR A 17 1.52 5.30 3.16
N ILE A 18 0.49 4.47 3.34
CA ILE A 18 0.58 3.25 4.17
C ILE A 18 1.60 2.27 3.58
N ALA A 19 1.54 2.02 2.26
CA ALA A 19 2.48 1.12 1.57
C ALA A 19 3.93 1.60 1.69
N THR A 20 4.15 2.92 1.59
CA THR A 20 5.48 3.52 1.73
C THR A 20 5.97 3.45 3.18
N LEU A 21 5.10 3.71 4.17
CA LEU A 21 5.45 3.58 5.58
C LEU A 21 5.86 2.15 5.94
N PHE A 22 5.16 1.16 5.40
CA PHE A 22 5.50 -0.25 5.63
C PHE A 22 6.85 -0.63 5.01
N LEU A 23 7.09 -0.27 3.74
CA LEU A 23 8.39 -0.54 3.10
C LEU A 23 9.52 0.17 3.83
N PHE A 24 9.27 1.40 4.30
CA PHE A 24 10.25 2.17 5.04
C PHE A 24 10.54 1.57 6.42
N SER A 25 9.52 1.06 7.13
CA SER A 25 9.73 0.37 8.42
C SER A 25 10.53 -0.91 8.26
N GLU A 26 10.19 -1.74 7.26
CA GLU A 26 10.89 -3.00 6.99
C GLU A 26 12.36 -2.79 6.57
N LEU A 27 12.61 -1.74 5.78
CA LEU A 27 13.96 -1.33 5.39
C LEU A 27 14.76 -0.81 6.60
N LEU A 28 14.13 -0.03 7.48
CA LEU A 28 14.79 0.51 8.67
C LEU A 28 15.10 -0.57 9.70
N ASP A 29 14.22 -1.55 9.86
CA ASP A 29 14.43 -2.65 10.82
C ASP A 29 15.63 -3.52 10.41
N ASN A 30 15.77 -3.81 9.11
CA ASN A 30 16.92 -4.53 8.57
C ASN A 30 18.24 -3.73 8.55
N LEU A 31 18.20 -2.39 8.48
CA LEU A 31 19.40 -1.55 8.40
C LEU A 31 19.84 -0.95 9.75
N PHE A 32 18.90 -0.64 10.64
CA PHE A 32 19.14 0.08 11.90
C PHE A 32 18.24 -0.47 13.04
N PRO A 33 18.58 -1.65 13.60
CA PRO A 33 17.74 -2.38 14.56
C PRO A 33 17.48 -1.61 15.88
N SER A 34 18.28 -0.60 16.23
CA SER A 34 18.15 0.15 17.48
C SER A 34 17.11 1.28 17.46
N GLN A 35 16.59 1.66 16.29
CA GLN A 35 15.67 2.81 16.13
C GLN A 35 14.26 2.37 15.67
N ALA A 36 14.07 1.12 15.26
CA ALA A 36 12.83 0.60 14.67
C ALA A 36 11.79 0.13 15.72
N THR A 37 12.20 -0.10 16.96
CA THR A 37 11.40 -0.78 18.00
C THR A 37 10.04 -0.10 18.29
N ILE A 38 9.96 1.23 18.18
CA ILE A 38 8.74 1.99 18.44
C ILE A 38 7.72 1.87 17.28
N ILE A 39 8.18 1.71 16.05
CA ILE A 39 7.31 1.59 14.87
C ILE A 39 6.85 0.12 14.72
N THR A 40 7.74 -0.84 14.98
CA THR A 40 7.47 -2.27 14.84
C THR A 40 6.40 -2.76 15.84
N GLU A 41 6.44 -2.33 17.11
CA GLU A 41 5.44 -2.73 18.13
C GLU A 41 4.02 -2.25 17.81
N ALA A 42 3.87 -1.03 17.27
CA ALA A 42 2.56 -0.50 16.89
C ALA A 42 2.00 -1.19 15.63
N PHE A 43 2.89 -1.60 14.72
CA PHE A 43 2.51 -2.33 13.52
C PHE A 43 2.10 -3.76 13.85
N ASP A 44 2.77 -4.48 14.74
CA ASP A 44 2.47 -5.91 14.99
C ASP A 44 1.03 -6.17 15.40
N PHE A 45 0.47 -5.36 16.31
CA PHE A 45 -0.92 -5.54 16.75
C PHE A 45 -1.96 -5.16 15.68
N THR A 46 -1.58 -4.28 14.74
CA THR A 46 -2.47 -3.72 13.72
C THR A 46 -2.20 -4.25 12.32
N ARG A 47 -1.16 -5.06 12.11
CA ARG A 47 -0.63 -5.52 10.81
C ARG A 47 -1.70 -6.25 10.01
N THR A 48 -2.33 -7.26 10.62
CA THR A 48 -3.36 -8.09 9.98
C THR A 48 -4.58 -7.28 9.55
N PRO A 49 -5.24 -6.49 10.42
CA PRO A 49 -6.37 -5.66 9.98
C PRO A 49 -5.95 -4.57 8.97
N LEU A 50 -4.75 -3.99 9.08
CA LEU A 50 -4.24 -3.04 8.08
C LEU A 50 -4.09 -3.68 6.71
N MET A 51 -3.54 -4.90 6.63
CA MET A 51 -3.39 -5.62 5.35
C MET A 51 -4.74 -5.89 4.70
N ILE A 52 -5.76 -6.27 5.48
CA ILE A 52 -7.11 -6.51 4.94
C ILE A 52 -7.71 -5.22 4.37
N ILE A 53 -7.60 -4.10 5.09
CA ILE A 53 -8.08 -2.80 4.61
C ILE A 53 -7.31 -2.36 3.37
N GLN A 54 -5.99 -2.55 3.37
CA GLN A 54 -5.16 -2.28 2.19
C GLN A 54 -5.61 -3.13 1.01
N PHE A 55 -5.85 -4.42 1.17
CA PHE A 55 -6.34 -5.30 0.09
C PHE A 55 -7.64 -4.78 -0.53
N LEU A 56 -8.63 -4.43 0.30
CA LEU A 56 -9.89 -3.88 -0.17
C LEU A 56 -9.70 -2.54 -0.89
N GLY A 57 -8.90 -1.65 -0.30
CA GLY A 57 -8.55 -0.36 -0.89
C GLY A 57 -7.82 -0.52 -2.23
N LEU A 58 -6.88 -1.44 -2.32
CA LEU A 58 -6.09 -1.72 -3.51
C LEU A 58 -6.92 -2.34 -4.62
N GLY A 59 -7.80 -3.29 -4.28
CA GLY A 59 -8.75 -3.89 -5.20
C GLY A 59 -9.71 -2.86 -5.79
N THR A 60 -10.26 -1.98 -4.95
CA THR A 60 -11.12 -0.87 -5.43
C THR A 60 -10.35 0.10 -6.31
N LEU A 61 -9.11 0.44 -5.96
CA LEU A 61 -8.24 1.33 -6.76
C LEU A 61 -7.89 0.71 -8.12
N PHE A 62 -7.62 -0.59 -8.14
CA PHE A 62 -7.32 -1.33 -9.36
C PHE A 62 -8.54 -1.43 -10.27
N VAL A 63 -9.71 -1.76 -9.73
CA VAL A 63 -10.96 -1.78 -10.50
C VAL A 63 -11.30 -0.39 -11.02
N ASP A 64 -11.12 0.66 -10.22
CA ASP A 64 -11.33 2.05 -10.67
C ASP A 64 -10.37 2.41 -11.81
N LEU A 65 -9.09 2.04 -11.70
CA LEU A 65 -8.10 2.22 -12.76
C LEU A 65 -8.54 1.55 -14.06
N VAL A 66 -8.99 0.29 -14.00
CA VAL A 66 -9.43 -0.48 -15.18
C VAL A 66 -10.69 0.11 -15.80
N VAL A 67 -11.69 0.45 -14.98
CA VAL A 67 -13.00 0.96 -15.45
C VAL A 67 -12.91 2.39 -15.97
N ARG A 68 -12.10 3.24 -15.33
CA ARG A 68 -11.97 4.67 -15.69
C ARG A 68 -10.74 4.98 -16.52
N PHE A 69 -9.97 3.97 -16.94
CA PHE A 69 -8.74 4.14 -17.71
C PHE A 69 -8.90 5.09 -18.91
N ASP A 70 -10.01 4.94 -19.63
CA ASP A 70 -10.28 5.67 -20.88
C ASP A 70 -10.77 7.10 -20.65
N ARG A 71 -11.20 7.43 -19.41
CA ARG A 71 -11.64 8.78 -19.01
C ARG A 71 -10.53 9.61 -18.37
N LEU A 72 -9.35 9.04 -18.16
CA LEU A 72 -8.21 9.71 -17.57
C LEU A 72 -7.46 10.55 -18.62
N ASN A 73 -7.15 11.80 -18.28
CA ASN A 73 -6.29 12.66 -19.10
C ASN A 73 -4.96 11.98 -19.39
N GLU A 74 -4.57 11.92 -20.67
CA GLU A 74 -3.42 11.15 -21.18
C GLU A 74 -2.11 11.42 -20.40
N LYS A 75 -1.88 12.68 -20.01
CA LYS A 75 -0.70 13.10 -19.24
C LYS A 75 -0.65 12.57 -17.80
N TYR A 76 -1.81 12.38 -17.15
CA TYR A 76 -1.90 11.86 -15.78
C TYR A 76 -2.20 10.36 -15.75
N ARG A 77 -2.63 9.77 -16.87
CA ARG A 77 -2.93 8.34 -17.00
C ARG A 77 -1.72 7.50 -16.65
N VAL A 78 -0.55 7.81 -17.23
CA VAL A 78 0.69 7.06 -16.99
C VAL A 78 1.12 7.12 -15.52
N LEU A 79 1.09 8.33 -14.91
CA LEU A 79 1.43 8.49 -13.49
C LEU A 79 0.48 7.73 -12.57
N HIS A 80 -0.82 7.73 -12.88
CA HIS A 80 -1.82 7.02 -12.10
C HIS A 80 -1.63 5.51 -12.17
N VAL A 81 -1.38 4.97 -13.37
CA VAL A 81 -1.08 3.54 -13.56
C VAL A 81 0.18 3.13 -12.79
N ILE A 82 1.24 3.93 -12.85
CA ILE A 82 2.49 3.66 -12.12
C ILE A 82 2.23 3.67 -10.61
N ALA A 83 1.47 4.64 -10.10
CA ALA A 83 1.14 4.71 -8.67
C ALA A 83 0.35 3.49 -8.20
N VAL A 84 -0.68 3.07 -8.94
CA VAL A 84 -1.44 1.86 -8.61
C VAL A 84 -0.55 0.62 -8.70
N GLY A 85 0.27 0.49 -9.74
CA GLY A 85 1.23 -0.60 -9.89
C GLY A 85 2.22 -0.69 -8.73
N TYR A 86 2.77 0.45 -8.30
CA TYR A 86 3.64 0.53 -7.13
C TYR A 86 2.95 0.05 -5.85
N CYS A 87 1.70 0.47 -5.62
CA CYS A 87 0.92 0.00 -4.47
C CYS A 87 0.72 -1.53 -4.51
N ILE A 88 0.45 -2.10 -5.69
CA ILE A 88 0.29 -3.56 -5.84
C ILE A 88 1.58 -4.31 -5.55
N ILE A 89 2.69 -3.87 -6.12
CA ILE A 89 3.99 -4.51 -5.90
C ILE A 89 4.37 -4.42 -4.42
N SER A 90 4.16 -3.26 -3.79
CA SER A 90 4.42 -3.06 -2.36
C SER A 90 3.58 -3.99 -1.49
N TYR A 91 2.30 -4.15 -1.82
CA TYR A 91 1.40 -5.05 -1.10
C TYR A 91 1.78 -6.53 -1.27
N MET A 92 2.21 -6.94 -2.47
CA MET A 92 2.73 -8.30 -2.69
C MET A 92 3.99 -8.57 -1.88
N PHE A 93 4.89 -7.60 -1.79
CA PHE A 93 6.08 -7.70 -0.94
C PHE A 93 5.70 -7.82 0.55
N GLN A 94 4.71 -7.04 1.01
CA GLN A 94 4.20 -7.12 2.38
C GLN A 94 3.62 -8.50 2.72
N ILE A 95 2.82 -9.10 1.82
CA ILE A 95 2.33 -10.48 1.98
C ILE A 95 3.48 -11.47 2.01
N PHE A 96 4.49 -11.31 1.16
CA PHE A 96 5.64 -12.19 1.11
C PHE A 96 6.42 -12.17 2.43
N VAL A 97 6.70 -10.99 2.98
CA VAL A 97 7.36 -10.86 4.30
C VAL A 97 6.50 -11.47 5.40
N PHE A 98 5.19 -11.18 5.41
CA PHE A 98 4.28 -11.77 6.40
C PHE A 98 4.25 -13.31 6.32
N TYR A 99 4.24 -13.86 5.10
CA TYR A 99 4.32 -15.29 4.89
C TYR A 99 5.64 -15.87 5.42
N MET A 100 6.78 -15.22 5.12
CA MET A 100 8.09 -15.62 5.64
C MET A 100 8.08 -15.61 7.17
N ASP A 101 7.67 -14.52 7.82
CA ASP A 101 7.59 -14.44 9.29
C ASP A 101 6.76 -15.60 9.85
N SER A 102 5.59 -15.88 9.26
CA SER A 102 4.71 -16.97 9.71
C SER A 102 5.32 -18.37 9.50
N ALA A 103 6.08 -18.57 8.44
CA ALA A 103 6.67 -19.86 8.08
C ALA A 103 7.92 -20.18 8.91
N PHE A 104 8.71 -19.17 9.28
CA PHE A 104 9.92 -19.33 10.11
C PHE A 104 9.63 -19.34 11.62
N LEU A 105 8.43 -18.91 12.05
CA LEU A 105 7.96 -19.01 13.44
C LEU A 105 7.29 -20.37 13.79
N THR A 106 7.40 -21.38 12.91
CA THR A 106 6.99 -22.78 13.19
C THR A 106 8.22 -23.65 13.45
#